data_AF-A0A0A7MG66-F1
#
_entry.id   AF-A0A0A7MG66-F1
#
_cell.length_a   1.000
_cell.length_b   1.000
_cell.length_c   1.000
_cell.angle_alpha   90.00
_cell.angle_beta   90.00
_cell.angle_gamma   90.00
#
_symmetry.space_group_name_H-M   'P 1'
#
loop_
_entity.id
_entity.type
_entity.pdbx_description
1 polymer ?
#
loop_
_entity_poly.entity_id
_entity_poly.type
_entity_poly.pdbx_seq_one_letter_code
_entity_poly.pdbx_strand_id
1 'polypeptide(L)'
;MKNIIKTMLVGLTLAVLAACSTKSGWTRLSDSEIDQKSYAIAYGATAQTYADRVNESYDIDSFMNGVNDWYSKKVKMPVEQIRAMILNRMMDHNIYAYYSGVLYAADLQGNFNHLDPECWNLVQTPSMSQGIHDAMLDIQKNKVRSDEYIHNGVEQILHLCVKTMAEDENKAKGTKAKKSAK
;
A
#
# COMPACT_ATOMS: atom_id res chain seq x y z
N MET A 1 -37.37 -26.39 -36.34
CA MET A 1 -37.12 -25.04 -35.79
C MET A 1 -37.10 -24.94 -34.25
N LYS A 2 -37.73 -25.85 -33.48
CA LYS A 2 -37.72 -25.77 -32.00
C LYS A 2 -36.39 -26.13 -31.31
N ASN A 3 -35.56 -26.98 -31.92
CA ASN A 3 -34.32 -27.47 -31.29
C ASN A 3 -33.12 -26.52 -31.45
N ILE A 4 -33.15 -25.62 -32.44
CA ILE A 4 -32.07 -24.64 -32.67
C ILE A 4 -32.19 -23.45 -31.70
N ILE A 5 -33.42 -23.11 -31.29
CA ILE A 5 -33.68 -22.04 -30.32
C ILE A 5 -33.20 -22.44 -28.91
N LYS A 6 -33.31 -23.73 -28.55
CA LYS A 6 -32.82 -24.22 -27.25
C LYS A 6 -31.29 -24.21 -27.12
N THR A 7 -30.56 -24.54 -28.19
CA THR A 7 -29.09 -24.53 -28.17
C THR A 7 -28.51 -23.12 -28.16
N MET A 8 -29.15 -22.15 -28.81
CA MET A 8 -28.74 -20.74 -28.69
C MET A 8 -29.00 -20.15 -27.30
N LEU A 9 -30.07 -20.55 -26.61
CA LEU A 9 -30.38 -20.05 -25.27
C LEU A 9 -29.40 -20.58 -24.19
N VAL A 10 -28.90 -21.81 -24.36
CA VAL A 10 -27.91 -22.42 -23.46
C VAL A 10 -26.50 -21.87 -23.69
N GLY A 11 -26.13 -21.57 -24.94
CA GLY A 11 -24.85 -20.91 -25.24
C GLY A 11 -24.75 -19.48 -24.68
N LEU A 12 -25.85 -18.73 -24.70
CA LEU A 12 -25.89 -17.36 -24.20
C LEU A 12 -25.81 -17.28 -22.66
N THR A 13 -26.35 -18.28 -21.95
CA THR A 13 -26.32 -18.32 -20.48
C THR A 13 -24.94 -18.69 -19.93
N LEU A 14 -24.16 -19.51 -20.64
CA LEU A 14 -22.76 -19.78 -20.30
C LEU A 14 -21.81 -18.60 -20.57
N ALA A 15 -22.11 -17.75 -21.57
CA ALA A 15 -21.30 -16.56 -21.86
C ALA A 15 -21.47 -15.43 -20.84
N VAL A 16 -22.65 -15.32 -20.20
CA VAL A 16 -22.92 -14.27 -19.20
C VAL A 16 -22.27 -14.58 -17.84
N LEU A 17 -22.05 -15.86 -17.51
CA LEU A 17 -21.37 -16.25 -16.26
C LEU A 17 -19.85 -16.05 -16.28
N ALA A 18 -19.22 -15.98 -17.46
CA ALA A 18 -17.79 -15.72 -17.58
C ALA A 18 -17.42 -14.22 -17.46
N ALA A 19 -18.41 -13.32 -17.50
CA ALA A 19 -18.19 -11.87 -17.44
C ALA A 19 -18.20 -11.29 -16.01
N CYS A 20 -18.53 -12.09 -14.99
CA CYS A 20 -18.38 -11.73 -13.59
C CYS A 20 -17.09 -12.33 -13.00
N SER A 21 -15.99 -12.26 -13.74
CA SER A 21 -14.66 -12.31 -13.13
C SER A 21 -14.35 -10.90 -12.64
N THR A 22 -14.72 -10.60 -11.39
CA THR A 22 -14.14 -9.46 -10.66
C THR A 22 -12.64 -9.68 -10.64
N LYS A 23 -11.92 -9.08 -11.61
CA LYS A 23 -10.47 -8.95 -11.58
C LYS A 23 -10.07 -8.45 -10.19
N SER A 24 -9.15 -9.16 -9.54
CA SER A 24 -8.59 -8.77 -8.25
C SER A 24 -8.10 -7.32 -8.33
N GLY A 25 -8.36 -6.57 -7.26
CA GLY A 25 -8.46 -5.10 -7.23
C GLY A 25 -7.15 -4.32 -7.30
N TRP A 26 -6.13 -4.83 -7.98
CA TRP A 26 -4.84 -4.16 -8.14
C TRP A 26 -4.41 -4.12 -9.61
N THR A 27 -4.02 -2.93 -10.08
CA THR A 27 -3.55 -2.69 -11.44
C THR A 27 -2.11 -2.19 -11.37
N ARG A 28 -1.21 -2.87 -12.08
CA ARG A 28 0.19 -2.45 -12.20
C ARG A 28 0.29 -1.09 -12.89
N LEU A 29 1.08 -0.19 -12.33
CA LEU A 29 1.42 1.08 -12.96
C LEU A 29 2.42 0.88 -14.11
N SER A 30 2.34 1.72 -15.14
CA SER A 30 3.42 1.80 -16.12
C SER A 30 4.66 2.46 -15.50
N ASP A 31 5.83 2.16 -16.02
CA ASP A 31 7.10 2.69 -15.48
C ASP A 31 7.12 4.23 -15.47
N SER A 32 6.46 4.89 -16.41
CA SER A 32 6.33 6.35 -16.46
C SER A 32 5.41 6.95 -15.39
N GLU A 33 4.55 6.14 -14.76
CA GLU A 33 3.64 6.56 -13.70
C GLU A 33 4.21 6.30 -12.30
N ILE A 34 5.36 5.62 -12.21
CA ILE A 34 5.99 5.30 -10.94
C ILE A 34 6.81 6.49 -10.45
N ASP A 35 6.35 7.12 -9.37
CA ASP A 35 7.18 8.03 -8.59
C ASP A 35 8.21 7.22 -7.79
N GLN A 36 9.47 7.30 -8.21
CA GLN A 36 10.58 6.49 -7.69
C GLN A 36 10.68 6.54 -6.16
N LYS A 37 10.65 7.74 -5.56
CA LYS A 37 10.81 7.89 -4.11
C LYS A 37 9.69 7.21 -3.32
N SER A 38 8.45 7.33 -3.80
CA SER A 38 7.28 6.68 -3.21
C SER A 38 7.34 5.16 -3.34
N TYR A 39 7.74 4.67 -4.52
CA TYR A 39 7.96 3.24 -4.74
C TYR A 39 9.05 2.70 -3.81
N ALA A 40 10.22 3.33 -3.82
CA ALA A 40 11.42 2.81 -3.18
C ALA A 40 11.28 2.74 -1.65
N ILE A 41 10.71 3.78 -1.02
CA ILE A 41 10.50 3.78 0.42
C ILE A 41 9.48 2.73 0.86
N ALA A 42 8.40 2.57 0.08
CA ALA A 42 7.38 1.58 0.37
C ALA A 42 7.92 0.16 0.15
N TYR A 43 8.67 -0.06 -0.93
CA TYR A 43 9.37 -1.32 -1.21
C TYR A 43 10.32 -1.69 -0.06
N GLY A 44 11.24 -0.77 0.29
CA GLY A 44 12.25 -1.00 1.33
C GLY A 44 11.64 -1.27 2.70
N ALA A 45 10.65 -0.48 3.12
CA ALA A 45 9.94 -0.70 4.38
C ALA A 45 9.22 -2.06 4.41
N THR A 46 8.64 -2.48 3.27
CA THR A 46 7.92 -3.76 3.16
C THR A 46 8.87 -4.93 3.24
N ALA A 47 9.96 -4.87 2.46
CA ALA A 47 11.03 -5.86 2.46
C ALA A 47 11.58 -6.10 3.87
N GLN A 48 11.79 -5.05 4.64
CA GLN A 48 12.27 -5.16 6.02
C GLN A 48 11.21 -5.72 6.98
N THR A 49 9.96 -5.28 6.85
CA THR A 49 8.88 -5.65 7.79
C THR A 49 8.42 -7.09 7.62
N TYR A 50 8.43 -7.59 6.37
CA TYR A 50 7.79 -8.84 5.98
C TYR A 50 8.76 -9.96 5.55
N ALA A 51 10.08 -9.74 5.61
CA ALA A 51 11.11 -10.71 5.18
C ALA A 51 10.86 -12.15 5.65
N ASP A 52 10.52 -12.34 6.93
CA ASP A 52 10.30 -13.66 7.54
C ASP A 52 8.82 -14.06 7.66
N ARG A 53 7.91 -13.24 7.11
CA ARG A 53 6.45 -13.39 7.28
C ARG A 53 5.75 -13.88 6.02
N VAL A 54 6.29 -13.54 4.86
CA VAL A 54 5.71 -13.90 3.56
C VAL A 54 6.33 -15.20 3.06
N ASN A 55 5.47 -16.20 2.88
CA ASN A 55 5.83 -17.51 2.36
C ASN A 55 4.99 -17.82 1.10
N GLU A 56 5.15 -19.01 0.54
CA GLU A 56 4.44 -19.43 -0.68
C GLU A 56 2.91 -19.44 -0.54
N SER A 57 2.37 -19.59 0.67
CA SER A 57 0.93 -19.63 0.94
C SER A 57 0.34 -18.30 1.42
N TYR A 58 1.15 -17.25 1.53
CA TYR A 58 0.68 -15.94 1.96
C TYR A 58 -0.22 -15.31 0.88
N ASP A 59 -1.41 -14.85 1.28
CA ASP A 59 -2.38 -14.23 0.36
C ASP A 59 -2.02 -12.75 0.10
N ILE A 60 -1.13 -12.54 -0.87
CA ILE A 60 -0.66 -11.22 -1.28
C ILE A 60 -1.80 -10.37 -1.87
N ASP A 61 -2.76 -10.97 -2.58
CA ASP A 61 -3.88 -10.25 -3.18
C ASP A 61 -4.79 -9.66 -2.09
N SER A 62 -5.17 -10.46 -1.10
CA SER A 62 -5.96 -9.98 0.04
C SER A 62 -5.21 -8.91 0.82
N PHE A 63 -3.90 -9.10 1.05
CA PHE A 63 -3.06 -8.10 1.68
C PHE A 63 -3.07 -6.76 0.93
N MET A 64 -2.88 -6.80 -0.40
CA MET A 64 -2.89 -5.59 -1.22
C MET A 64 -4.26 -4.92 -1.29
N ASN A 65 -5.36 -5.68 -1.24
CA ASN A 65 -6.69 -5.11 -1.12
C ASN A 65 -6.82 -4.28 0.18
N GLY A 66 -6.28 -4.78 1.29
CA GLY A 66 -6.24 -4.05 2.56
C GLY A 66 -5.43 -2.76 2.49
N VAL A 67 -4.23 -2.82 1.90
CA VAL A 67 -3.39 -1.63 1.67
C VAL A 67 -4.12 -0.57 0.83
N ASN A 68 -4.71 -0.99 -0.29
CA ASN A 68 -5.39 -0.07 -1.20
C ASN A 68 -6.66 0.53 -0.59
N ASP A 69 -7.42 -0.25 0.19
CA ASP A 69 -8.61 0.24 0.87
C ASP A 69 -8.26 1.25 1.97
N TRP A 70 -7.13 1.06 2.66
CA TRP A 70 -6.61 2.06 3.59
C TRP A 70 -6.27 3.37 2.88
N TYR A 71 -5.43 3.32 1.83
CA TYR A 71 -5.03 4.52 1.07
C TYR A 71 -6.20 5.21 0.36
N SER A 72 -7.23 4.46 -0.01
CA SER A 72 -8.47 4.98 -0.59
C SER A 72 -9.50 5.43 0.43
N LYS A 73 -9.20 5.39 1.74
CA LYS A 73 -10.09 5.75 2.85
C LYS A 73 -11.40 4.96 2.87
N LYS A 74 -11.37 3.69 2.41
CA LYS A 74 -12.53 2.78 2.38
C LYS A 74 -12.68 1.97 3.67
N VAL A 75 -11.60 1.83 4.45
CA VAL A 75 -11.63 1.16 5.76
C VAL A 75 -12.42 2.00 6.75
N LYS A 76 -13.55 1.47 7.23
CA LYS A 76 -14.42 2.15 8.21
C LYS A 76 -14.11 1.77 9.66
N MET A 77 -13.43 0.65 9.87
CA MET A 77 -13.14 0.14 11.20
C MET A 77 -11.91 0.85 11.78
N PRO A 78 -11.93 1.26 13.06
CA PRO A 78 -10.76 1.84 13.71
C PRO A 78 -9.55 0.88 13.71
N VAL A 79 -8.35 1.41 13.50
CA VAL A 79 -7.09 0.66 13.48
C VAL A 79 -6.90 -0.19 14.74
N GLU A 80 -7.23 0.35 15.92
CA GLU A 80 -7.12 -0.38 17.19
C GLU A 80 -8.05 -1.60 17.26
N GLN A 81 -9.26 -1.49 16.68
CA GLN A 81 -10.17 -2.62 16.61
C GLN A 81 -9.64 -3.70 15.66
N ILE A 82 -9.09 -3.28 14.51
CA ILE A 82 -8.44 -4.21 13.57
C ILE A 82 -7.27 -4.93 14.24
N ARG A 83 -6.42 -4.20 14.96
CA ARG A 83 -5.28 -4.74 15.71
C ARG A 83 -5.73 -5.78 16.74
N ALA A 84 -6.82 -5.52 17.47
CA ALA A 84 -7.39 -6.47 18.41
C ALA A 84 -7.96 -7.73 17.72
N MET A 85 -8.62 -7.59 16.56
CA MET A 85 -9.21 -8.71 15.84
C MET A 85 -8.18 -9.70 15.30
N ILE A 86 -7.05 -9.22 14.75
CA ILE A 86 -6.03 -10.09 14.14
C ILE A 86 -5.30 -10.99 15.15
N LEU A 87 -5.42 -10.71 16.46
CA LEU A 87 -4.88 -11.56 17.52
C LEU A 87 -5.66 -12.87 17.68
N ASN A 88 -6.86 -12.98 17.11
CA ASN A 88 -7.65 -14.19 17.12
C ASN A 88 -7.07 -15.24 16.16
N ARG A 89 -6.57 -16.35 16.70
CA ARG A 89 -5.91 -17.44 15.96
C ARG A 89 -6.85 -18.27 15.05
N MET A 90 -8.16 -18.06 15.12
CA MET A 90 -9.14 -18.79 14.28
C MET A 90 -9.60 -18.01 13.03
N MET A 91 -8.85 -17.00 12.61
CA MET A 91 -9.18 -16.18 11.44
C MET A 91 -8.77 -16.87 10.14
N ASP A 92 -9.62 -16.81 9.12
CA ASP A 92 -9.28 -17.27 7.77
C ASP A 92 -8.07 -16.51 7.22
N HIS A 93 -7.19 -17.21 6.51
CA HIS A 93 -5.91 -16.67 6.04
C HIS A 93 -6.06 -15.41 5.17
N ASN A 94 -7.09 -15.34 4.33
CA ASN A 94 -7.37 -14.18 3.48
C ASN A 94 -7.84 -12.96 4.29
N ILE A 95 -8.70 -13.17 5.30
CA ILE A 95 -9.16 -12.12 6.20
C ILE A 95 -7.99 -11.59 7.04
N TYR A 96 -7.15 -12.49 7.54
CA TYR A 96 -5.93 -12.14 8.25
C TYR A 96 -4.98 -11.32 7.36
N ALA A 97 -4.74 -11.74 6.13
CA ALA A 97 -3.89 -11.04 5.18
C ALA A 97 -4.44 -9.65 4.85
N TYR A 98 -5.75 -9.52 4.59
CA TYR A 98 -6.41 -8.24 4.34
C TYR A 98 -6.18 -7.25 5.49
N TYR A 99 -6.50 -7.66 6.73
CA TYR A 99 -6.32 -6.77 7.87
C TYR A 99 -4.85 -6.50 8.20
N SER A 100 -3.95 -7.44 7.93
CA SER A 100 -2.51 -7.21 8.01
C SER A 100 -2.06 -6.11 7.03
N GLY A 101 -2.64 -6.09 5.82
CA GLY A 101 -2.40 -5.03 4.84
C GLY A 101 -2.91 -3.67 5.29
N VAL A 102 -4.12 -3.62 5.87
CA VAL A 102 -4.67 -2.39 6.44
C VAL A 102 -3.77 -1.84 7.56
N LEU A 103 -3.37 -2.69 8.52
CA LEU A 103 -2.53 -2.29 9.64
C LEU A 103 -1.16 -1.82 9.17
N TYR A 104 -0.56 -2.53 8.22
CA TYR A 104 0.73 -2.14 7.66
C TYR A 104 0.68 -0.77 6.99
N ALA A 105 -0.34 -0.52 6.15
CA ALA A 105 -0.50 0.76 5.48
C ALA A 105 -0.77 1.91 6.47
N ALA A 106 -1.55 1.63 7.53
CA ALA A 106 -1.81 2.58 8.62
C ALA A 106 -0.54 2.91 9.42
N ASP A 107 0.24 1.90 9.80
CA ASP A 107 1.48 2.08 10.55
C ASP A 107 2.54 2.79 9.70
N LEU A 108 2.66 2.45 8.40
CA LEU A 108 3.55 3.14 7.47
C LEU A 108 3.19 4.62 7.36
N GLN A 109 1.92 4.95 7.09
CA GLN A 109 1.44 6.34 7.07
C GLN A 109 1.68 7.04 8.41
N GLY A 110 1.46 6.35 9.54
CA GLY A 110 1.73 6.86 10.87
C GLY A 110 3.21 7.23 11.06
N ASN A 111 4.13 6.42 10.56
CA ASN A 111 5.57 6.69 10.62
C ASN A 111 5.95 7.94 9.81
N PHE A 112 5.37 8.14 8.62
CA PHE A 112 5.57 9.39 7.86
C PHE A 112 5.10 10.60 8.66
N ASN A 113 3.88 10.55 9.20
CA ASN A 113 3.31 11.65 9.98
C ASN A 113 4.06 11.92 11.30
N HIS A 114 4.72 10.89 11.87
CA HIS A 114 5.53 11.04 13.07
C HIS A 114 6.85 11.77 12.79
N LEU A 115 7.46 11.53 11.62
CA LEU A 115 8.67 12.23 11.19
C LEU A 115 8.37 13.72 10.95
N ASP A 116 7.36 14.00 10.13
CA ASP A 116 6.86 15.34 9.85
C ASP A 116 5.42 15.23 9.33
N PRO A 117 4.46 16.07 9.78
CA PRO A 117 3.09 16.05 9.26
C PRO A 117 2.97 16.24 7.73
N GLU A 118 3.95 16.91 7.10
CA GLU A 118 3.98 17.15 5.66
C GLU A 118 4.69 16.04 4.87
N CYS A 119 5.44 15.15 5.53
CA CYS A 119 6.15 14.05 4.87
C CYS A 119 5.22 13.15 4.06
N TRP A 120 4.03 12.87 4.58
CA TRP A 120 3.05 12.05 3.88
C TRP A 120 2.56 12.69 2.58
N ASN A 121 2.56 14.03 2.49
CA ASN A 121 2.14 14.75 1.29
C ASN A 121 3.19 14.70 0.16
N LEU A 122 4.40 14.21 0.45
CA LEU A 122 5.48 14.08 -0.53
C LEU A 122 5.43 12.77 -1.32
N VAL A 123 4.63 11.80 -0.87
CA VAL A 123 4.54 10.47 -1.48
C VAL A 123 3.21 10.26 -2.24
N GLN A 124 3.25 9.37 -3.22
CA GLN A 124 2.11 9.00 -4.05
C GLN A 124 1.66 7.58 -3.71
N THR A 125 0.47 7.47 -3.14
CA THR A 125 -0.08 6.16 -2.70
C THR A 125 -0.17 5.11 -3.82
N PRO A 126 -0.44 5.42 -5.11
CA PRO A 126 -0.38 4.41 -6.16
C PRO A 126 1.01 3.79 -6.33
N SER A 127 2.06 4.62 -6.35
CA SER A 127 3.44 4.16 -6.45
C SER A 127 3.90 3.43 -5.19
N MET A 128 3.40 3.83 -4.01
CA MET A 128 3.63 3.08 -2.77
C MET A 128 2.99 1.69 -2.83
N SER A 129 1.72 1.59 -3.24
CA SER A 129 1.05 0.29 -3.42
C SER A 129 1.80 -0.61 -4.42
N GLN A 130 2.33 -0.04 -5.50
CA GLN A 130 3.17 -0.76 -6.46
C GLN A 130 4.46 -1.29 -5.80
N GLY A 131 5.15 -0.46 -5.00
CA GLY A 131 6.37 -0.86 -4.28
C GLY A 131 6.12 -1.93 -3.22
N ILE A 132 5.01 -1.82 -2.48
CA ILE A 132 4.59 -2.82 -1.49
C ILE A 132 4.31 -4.16 -2.17
N HIS A 133 3.51 -4.17 -3.25
CA HIS A 133 3.18 -5.39 -3.98
C HIS A 133 4.43 -6.09 -4.54
N ASP A 134 5.31 -5.33 -5.20
CA ASP A 134 6.53 -5.90 -5.78
C ASP A 134 7.46 -6.45 -4.68
N ALA A 135 7.58 -5.77 -3.53
CA ALA A 135 8.33 -6.28 -2.39
C ALA A 135 7.76 -7.59 -1.86
N MET A 136 6.43 -7.71 -1.70
CA MET A 136 5.79 -8.95 -1.23
C MET A 136 6.08 -10.12 -2.18
N LEU A 137 6.01 -9.89 -3.50
CA LEU A 137 6.34 -10.91 -4.51
C LEU A 137 7.82 -11.29 -4.50
N ASP A 138 8.71 -10.32 -4.29
CA ASP A 138 10.15 -10.55 -4.25
C ASP A 138 10.57 -11.29 -2.98
N ILE A 139 9.96 -10.98 -1.82
CA ILE A 139 10.16 -11.73 -0.57
C ILE A 139 9.74 -13.19 -0.78
N GLN A 140 8.55 -13.43 -1.33
CA GLN A 140 8.03 -14.78 -1.60
C GLN A 140 8.97 -15.60 -2.50
N LYS A 141 9.70 -14.94 -3.41
CA LYS A 141 10.64 -15.57 -4.33
C LYS A 141 12.09 -15.57 -3.83
N ASN A 142 12.35 -15.04 -2.64
CA ASN A 142 13.69 -14.78 -2.10
C ASN A 142 14.59 -13.99 -3.08
N LYS A 143 14.04 -12.91 -3.65
CA LYS A 143 14.66 -12.03 -4.65
C LYS A 143 14.55 -10.55 -4.30
N VAL A 144 14.52 -10.24 -3.00
CA VAL A 144 14.46 -8.86 -2.51
C VAL A 144 15.59 -8.03 -3.11
N ARG A 145 15.24 -6.87 -3.66
CA ARG A 145 16.14 -5.94 -4.33
C ARG A 145 16.85 -5.03 -3.34
N SER A 146 18.09 -4.69 -3.66
CA SER A 146 18.91 -3.69 -2.96
C SER A 146 19.75 -2.89 -3.96
N ASP A 147 19.15 -2.57 -5.11
CA ASP A 147 19.82 -1.85 -6.18
C ASP A 147 19.76 -0.33 -6.01
N GLU A 148 20.51 0.39 -6.85
CA GLU A 148 20.64 1.84 -6.81
C GLU A 148 19.29 2.57 -6.95
N TYR A 149 18.33 1.99 -7.68
CA TYR A 149 17.01 2.59 -7.83
C TYR A 149 16.27 2.66 -6.48
N ILE A 150 16.39 1.61 -5.66
CA ILE A 150 15.82 1.56 -4.30
C ILE A 150 16.56 2.55 -3.39
N HIS A 151 17.90 2.51 -3.39
CA HIS A 151 18.69 3.39 -2.53
C HIS A 151 18.44 4.87 -2.83
N ASN A 152 18.51 5.28 -4.09
CA ASN A 152 18.32 6.67 -4.49
C ASN A 152 16.91 7.18 -4.15
N GLY A 153 15.87 6.34 -4.31
CA GLY A 153 14.51 6.74 -3.96
C GLY A 153 14.29 6.91 -2.45
N VAL A 154 14.88 6.04 -1.63
CA VAL A 154 14.84 6.15 -0.16
C VAL A 154 15.57 7.42 0.31
N GLU A 155 16.78 7.67 -0.19
CA GLU A 155 17.56 8.86 0.16
C GLU A 155 16.84 10.15 -0.22
N GLN A 156 16.19 10.19 -1.39
CA GLN A 156 15.41 11.35 -1.83
C GLN A 156 14.30 11.71 -0.84
N ILE A 157 13.49 10.74 -0.39
CA ILE A 157 12.38 11.04 0.51
C ILE A 157 12.89 11.42 1.91
N LEU A 158 13.94 10.77 2.41
CA LEU A 158 14.54 11.11 3.70
C LEU A 158 15.06 12.54 3.70
N HIS A 159 15.78 12.95 2.66
CA HIS A 159 16.27 14.31 2.53
C HIS A 159 15.13 15.33 2.45
N LEU A 160 14.06 15.05 1.69
CA LEU A 160 12.90 15.93 1.60
C LEU A 160 12.20 16.08 2.95
N CYS A 161 11.99 14.98 3.66
CA CYS A 161 11.40 14.97 4.99
C CYS A 161 12.22 15.75 6.03
N VAL A 162 13.55 15.58 6.06
CA VAL A 162 14.41 16.36 6.98
C VAL A 162 14.38 17.85 6.63
N LYS A 163 14.32 18.18 5.34
CA LYS A 163 14.25 19.57 4.88
C LYS A 163 12.95 20.25 5.30
N THR A 164 11.79 19.59 5.20
CA THR A 164 10.51 20.17 5.66
C THR A 164 10.56 20.50 7.15
N MET A 165 11.12 19.59 7.96
CA MET A 165 11.28 19.81 9.41
C MET A 165 12.12 21.06 9.70
N ALA A 166 13.25 21.22 9.01
CA ALA A 166 14.14 22.36 9.20
C ALA A 166 13.50 23.70 8.77
N GLU A 167 12.73 23.70 7.68
CA GLU A 167 12.02 24.90 7.22
C GLU A 167 10.91 25.33 8.18
N ASP A 168 10.19 24.38 8.76
CA ASP A 168 9.08 24.66 9.68
C ASP A 168 9.56 25.15 11.04
N GLU A 169 10.69 24.65 11.54
CA GLU A 169 11.36 25.23 12.71
C GLU A 169 11.72 26.71 12.50
N ASN A 170 12.26 27.04 11.33
CA ASN A 170 12.69 28.40 11.01
C ASN A 170 11.50 29.35 10.88
N LYS A 171 10.39 28.90 10.27
CA LYS A 171 9.12 29.65 10.25
C LYS A 171 8.60 29.90 11.66
N ALA A 172 8.56 28.87 12.51
CA ALA A 172 8.08 28.98 13.90
C ALA A 172 8.91 29.98 14.74
N LYS A 173 10.24 29.99 14.57
CA LYS A 173 11.14 30.96 15.21
C LYS A 173 10.87 32.39 14.71
N GLY A 174 10.67 32.57 13.39
CA GLY A 174 10.36 33.87 12.80
C GLY A 174 9.02 34.46 13.26
N THR A 175 7.97 33.62 13.40
CA THR A 175 6.66 34.06 13.90
C THR A 175 6.69 34.45 15.38
N LYS A 176 7.45 33.71 16.22
CA LYS A 176 7.63 34.07 17.63
C LYS A 176 8.38 35.40 17.78
N ALA A 177 9.46 35.61 17.01
CA ALA A 177 10.20 36.87 17.03
C ALA A 177 9.35 38.08 16.62
N LYS A 178 8.45 37.94 15.63
CA LYS A 178 7.51 39.00 15.22
C LYS A 178 6.42 39.29 16.25
N LYS A 179 6.02 38.31 17.07
CA LYS A 179 5.03 38.51 18.15
C LYS A 179 5.65 39.17 19.39
N SER A 180 6.93 38.95 19.67
CA SER A 180 7.63 39.57 20.81
C SER A 180 8.07 41.01 20.56
N ALA A 181 8.04 41.46 19.31
CA ALA A 181 8.44 42.82 18.89
C ALA A 181 7.24 43.77 18.73
N LYS A 182 6.04 43.37 19.17
CA LYS A 182 4.79 44.14 19.07
C LYS A 182 4.15 44.23 20.45
#